data_AF-A0A848NP43-F1
#
_entry.id   AF-A0A848NP43-F1
#
_cell.length_a   1.000
_cell.length_b   1.000
_cell.length_c   1.000
_cell.angle_alpha   90.00
_cell.angle_beta   90.00
_cell.angle_gamma   90.00
#
_symmetry.space_group_name_H-M   'P 1'
#
loop_
_entity.id
_entity.type
_entity.pdbx_description
1 polymer ?
#
loop_
_entity_poly.entity_id
_entity_poly.type
_entity_poly.pdbx_seq_one_letter_code
_entity_poly.pdbx_strand_id
1 'polypeptide(L)'
;MNFDWIKWGGIAAIAVGIVLALAGLHHHIYQQGYTAGAAAVQQKFDAAKEAAEAKRLADVQAARAEEQRRTQAQAEIANDATKQAAAAAADAVAAGAAADGLRARVARLIAAARAASHPTVAGASPGQPGGDPLDVLIDVLSRTDGAAGQLGDYADRLRVAGLACERSYDALTLAKH
;
A
#
# COMPACT_ATOMS: atom_id res chain seq x y z
N MET A 1 -67.92 36.45 74.40
CA MET A 1 -66.58 35.83 74.36
C MET A 1 -65.68 36.76 73.56
N ASN A 2 -64.80 37.51 74.23
CA ASN A 2 -63.95 38.50 73.56
C ASN A 2 -62.69 37.78 73.03
N PHE A 3 -62.54 37.76 71.71
CA PHE A 3 -61.41 37.14 71.03
C PHE A 3 -60.18 38.05 71.17
N ASP A 4 -59.17 37.57 71.90
CA ASP A 4 -57.99 38.35 72.30
C ASP A 4 -57.00 38.47 71.12
N TRP A 5 -57.33 39.35 70.16
CA TRP A 5 -56.66 39.54 68.86
C TRP A 5 -55.14 39.80 68.98
N ILE A 6 -54.69 40.41 70.07
CA ILE A 6 -53.27 40.73 70.30
C ILE A 6 -52.44 39.46 70.55
N LYS A 7 -52.97 38.50 71.32
CA LYS A 7 -52.28 37.23 71.61
C LYS A 7 -52.23 36.32 70.38
N TRP A 8 -53.34 36.24 69.64
CA TRP A 8 -53.39 35.46 68.40
C TRP A 8 -52.55 36.06 67.27
N GLY A 9 -52.45 37.40 67.19
CA GLY A 9 -51.60 38.08 66.22
C GLY A 9 -50.11 37.80 66.39
N GLY A 10 -49.60 37.76 67.63
CA GLY A 10 -48.21 37.41 67.92
C GLY A 10 -47.86 35.96 67.57
N ILE A 11 -48.76 35.02 67.89
CA ILE A 11 -48.59 33.60 67.53
C ILE A 11 -48.59 33.41 66.02
N ALA A 12 -49.49 34.09 65.30
CA ALA A 12 -49.55 34.04 63.84
C ALA A 12 -48.27 34.56 63.18
N ALA A 13 -47.69 35.67 63.68
CA ALA A 13 -46.44 36.20 63.15
C ALA A 13 -45.25 35.24 63.34
N ILE A 14 -45.15 34.59 64.51
CA ILE A 14 -44.11 33.58 64.78
C ILE A 14 -44.28 32.36 63.87
N ALA A 15 -45.52 31.86 63.71
CA ALA A 15 -45.80 30.73 62.84
C ALA A 15 -45.43 31.03 61.37
N VAL A 16 -45.75 32.22 60.88
CA VAL A 16 -45.37 32.67 59.53
C VAL A 16 -43.84 32.75 59.39
N GLY A 17 -43.15 33.33 60.38
CA GLY A 17 -41.68 33.41 60.38
C GLY A 17 -41.01 32.03 60.32
N ILE A 18 -41.52 31.05 61.09
CA ILE A 18 -41.04 29.67 61.08
C ILE A 18 -41.28 29.02 59.71
N VAL A 19 -42.47 29.18 59.14
CA VAL A 19 -42.80 28.62 57.81
C VAL A 19 -41.87 29.18 56.73
N LEU A 20 -41.61 30.48 56.74
CA LEU A 20 -40.69 31.12 55.79
C LEU A 20 -39.25 30.63 55.96
N ALA A 21 -38.78 30.47 57.21
CA ALA A 21 -37.45 29.95 57.49
C ALA A 21 -37.29 28.50 56.99
N LEU A 22 -38.30 27.65 57.22
CA LEU A 22 -38.31 26.27 56.73
C LEU A 22 -38.36 26.20 55.20
N ALA A 23 -39.18 27.03 54.55
CA ALA A 23 -39.25 27.11 53.10
C ALA A 23 -37.92 27.57 52.49
N GLY A 24 -37.27 28.57 53.09
CA GLY A 24 -35.94 29.04 52.67
C GLY A 24 -34.86 27.96 52.81
N LEU A 25 -34.84 27.24 53.94
CA LEU A 25 -33.93 26.13 54.17
C LEU A 25 -34.15 24.99 53.15
N HIS A 26 -35.41 24.62 52.91
CA HIS A 26 -35.75 23.57 51.95
C HIS A 26 -35.32 23.96 50.52
N HIS A 27 -35.59 25.21 50.12
CA HIS A 27 -35.15 25.71 48.81
C HIS A 27 -33.62 25.71 48.69
N HIS A 28 -32.90 26.14 49.73
CA HIS A 28 -31.44 26.14 49.73
C HIS A 28 -30.86 24.73 49.59
N ILE A 29 -31.36 23.76 50.37
CA ILE A 29 -30.94 22.35 50.27
C ILE A 29 -31.27 21.77 48.89
N TYR A 30 -32.45 22.06 48.35
CA TYR A 30 -32.86 21.60 47.03
C TYR A 30 -31.95 22.16 45.92
N GLN A 31 -31.65 23.46 45.96
CA GLN A 31 -30.75 24.11 45.00
C GLN A 31 -29.33 23.54 45.09
N GLN A 32 -28.81 23.34 46.30
CA GLN A 32 -27.49 22.71 46.49
C GLN A 32 -27.45 21.27 45.96
N GLY A 33 -28.47 20.46 46.25
CA GLY A 33 -28.57 19.10 45.73
C GLY A 33 -28.69 19.06 44.20
N TYR A 34 -29.49 19.94 43.62
CA TYR A 34 -29.68 20.03 42.18
C TYR A 34 -28.40 20.44 41.46
N THR A 35 -27.72 21.49 41.95
CA THR A 35 -26.46 21.97 41.37
C THR A 35 -25.33 20.96 41.51
N ALA A 36 -25.19 20.31 42.66
CA ALA A 36 -24.21 19.24 42.86
C ALA A 36 -24.50 18.03 41.95
N GLY A 37 -25.78 17.65 41.81
CA GLY A 37 -26.20 16.57 40.90
C GLY A 37 -25.94 16.91 39.44
N ALA A 38 -26.29 18.12 39.00
CA ALA A 38 -26.04 18.60 37.65
C ALA A 38 -24.54 18.64 37.33
N ALA A 39 -23.71 19.13 38.26
CA ALA A 39 -22.26 19.14 38.11
C ALA A 39 -21.68 17.73 38.01
N ALA A 40 -22.15 16.78 38.84
CA ALA A 40 -21.70 15.39 38.79
C ALA A 40 -22.08 14.68 37.49
N VAL A 41 -23.28 14.94 36.96
CA VAL A 41 -23.71 14.40 35.66
C VAL A 41 -22.89 15.02 34.53
N GLN A 42 -22.68 16.33 34.57
CA GLN A 42 -21.89 17.06 33.57
C GLN A 42 -20.44 16.54 33.52
N GLN A 43 -19.79 16.38 34.68
CA GLN A 43 -18.43 15.83 34.75
C GLN A 43 -18.33 14.42 34.14
N LYS A 44 -19.31 13.55 34.42
CA LYS A 44 -19.36 12.21 33.82
C LYS A 44 -19.58 12.26 32.31
N PHE A 45 -20.44 13.16 31.86
CA PHE A 45 -20.70 13.35 30.44
C PHE A 45 -19.46 13.85 29.70
N ASP A 46 -18.78 14.86 30.25
CA ASP A 46 -17.55 15.42 29.67
C ASP A 46 -16.43 14.38 29.66
N ALA A 47 -16.22 13.65 30.75
CA ALA A 47 -15.24 12.55 30.80
C ALA A 47 -15.55 11.44 29.78
N ALA A 48 -16.82 11.07 29.62
CA ALA A 48 -17.24 10.08 28.63
C ALA A 48 -17.02 10.58 27.19
N LYS A 49 -17.28 11.86 26.95
CA LYS A 49 -17.05 12.51 25.66
C LYS A 49 -15.55 12.56 25.31
N GLU A 50 -14.71 13.00 26.25
CA GLU A 50 -13.26 13.02 26.07
C GLU A 50 -12.69 11.63 25.82
N ALA A 51 -13.14 10.61 26.57
CA ALA A 51 -12.74 9.23 26.34
C ALA A 51 -13.17 8.72 24.96
N ALA A 52 -14.37 9.07 24.50
CA ALA A 52 -14.86 8.71 23.18
C ALA A 52 -14.07 9.42 22.05
N GLU A 53 -13.74 10.69 22.23
CA GLU A 53 -12.91 11.46 21.29
C GLU A 53 -11.48 10.93 21.23
N ALA A 54 -10.87 10.62 22.38
CA ALA A 54 -9.54 10.03 22.46
C ALA A 54 -9.50 8.66 21.75
N LYS A 55 -10.52 7.82 21.97
CA LYS A 55 -10.63 6.54 21.26
C LYS A 55 -10.78 6.73 19.76
N ARG A 56 -11.64 7.65 19.32
CA ARG A 56 -11.80 7.97 17.89
C ARG A 56 -10.49 8.44 17.26
N LEU A 57 -9.74 9.29 17.95
CA LEU A 57 -8.46 9.78 17.47
C LEU A 57 -7.44 8.63 17.36
N ALA A 58 -7.38 7.75 18.36
CA ALA A 58 -6.52 6.58 18.34
C ALA A 58 -6.86 5.63 17.17
N ASP A 59 -8.14 5.35 16.94
CA ASP A 59 -8.61 4.50 15.84
C ASP A 59 -8.23 5.11 14.47
N VAL A 60 -8.40 6.43 14.31
CA VAL A 60 -8.00 7.15 13.08
C VAL A 60 -6.49 7.13 12.88
N GLN A 61 -5.69 7.31 13.94
CA GLN A 61 -4.23 7.24 13.84
C GLN A 61 -3.76 5.84 13.48
N ALA A 62 -4.35 4.79 14.06
CA ALA A 62 -4.06 3.41 13.72
C ALA A 62 -4.38 3.12 12.24
N ALA A 63 -5.53 3.57 11.75
CA ALA A 63 -5.90 3.43 10.34
C ALA A 63 -4.93 4.18 9.40
N ARG A 64 -4.54 5.41 9.76
CA ARG A 64 -3.54 6.19 8.99
C ARG A 64 -2.18 5.51 8.96
N ALA A 65 -1.73 4.94 10.08
CA ALA A 65 -0.46 4.23 10.17
C ALA A 65 -0.47 2.97 9.27
N GLU A 66 -1.59 2.24 9.28
CA GLU A 66 -1.84 1.08 8.40
C GLU A 66 -1.78 1.48 6.92
N GLU A 67 -2.48 2.55 6.54
CA GLU A 67 -2.45 3.09 5.18
C GLU A 67 -1.04 3.48 4.76
N GLN A 68 -0.32 4.22 5.60
CA GLN A 68 1.05 4.65 5.33
C GLN A 68 1.99 3.45 5.13
N ARG A 69 1.88 2.43 5.99
CA ARG A 69 2.71 1.22 5.84
C ARG A 69 2.43 0.52 4.51
N ARG A 70 1.15 0.36 4.11
CA ARG A 70 0.77 -0.25 2.83
C ARG A 70 1.31 0.55 1.64
N THR A 71 1.16 1.87 1.67
CA THR A 71 1.66 2.76 0.61
C THR A 71 3.18 2.70 0.50
N GLN A 72 3.90 2.70 1.63
CA GLN A 72 5.36 2.57 1.63
C GLN A 72 5.82 1.23 1.05
N ALA A 73 5.23 0.12 1.50
CA ALA A 73 5.56 -1.21 0.98
C ALA A 73 5.30 -1.30 -0.54
N GLN A 74 4.17 -0.79 -1.02
CA GLN A 74 3.88 -0.75 -2.46
C GLN A 74 4.88 0.10 -3.25
N ALA A 75 5.28 1.26 -2.71
CA ALA A 75 6.27 2.12 -3.35
C ALA A 75 7.65 1.43 -3.45
N GLU A 76 8.06 0.72 -2.40
CA GLU A 76 9.30 -0.07 -2.40
C GLU A 76 9.26 -1.22 -3.41
N ILE A 77 8.15 -1.96 -3.46
CA ILE A 77 7.95 -3.06 -4.43
C ILE A 77 7.98 -2.52 -5.87
N ALA A 78 7.32 -1.39 -6.13
CA ALA A 78 7.32 -0.75 -7.45
C ALA A 78 8.72 -0.26 -7.84
N ASN A 79 9.47 0.31 -6.90
CA ASN A 79 10.85 0.75 -7.14
C ASN A 79 11.76 -0.43 -7.47
N ASP A 80 11.66 -1.52 -6.71
CA ASP A 80 12.44 -2.72 -6.94
C ASP A 80 12.08 -3.41 -8.26
N ALA A 81 10.79 -3.51 -8.60
CA ALA A 81 10.35 -4.01 -9.90
C ALA A 81 10.89 -3.16 -11.06
N THR A 82 10.93 -1.83 -10.90
CA THR A 82 11.50 -0.91 -11.90
C THR A 82 13.00 -1.17 -12.07
N LYS A 83 13.74 -1.37 -10.98
CA LYS A 83 15.18 -1.70 -11.03
C LYS A 83 15.43 -3.04 -11.72
N GLN A 84 14.65 -4.07 -11.37
CA GLN A 84 14.77 -5.39 -12.01
C GLN A 84 14.43 -5.33 -13.50
N ALA A 85 13.40 -4.60 -13.89
CA ALA A 85 13.06 -4.40 -15.30
C ALA A 85 14.18 -3.68 -16.06
N ALA A 86 14.80 -2.65 -15.47
CA ALA A 86 15.92 -1.95 -16.07
C ALA A 86 17.16 -2.85 -16.22
N ALA A 87 17.45 -3.69 -15.22
CA ALA A 87 18.53 -4.66 -15.27
C ALA A 87 18.29 -5.70 -16.39
N ALA A 88 17.09 -6.29 -16.45
CA ALA A 88 16.73 -7.23 -17.50
C ALA A 88 16.82 -6.61 -18.91
N ALA A 89 16.40 -5.35 -19.07
CA ALA A 89 16.53 -4.65 -20.34
C ALA A 89 18.00 -4.43 -20.74
N ALA A 90 18.87 -4.09 -19.77
CA ALA A 90 20.30 -3.96 -20.01
C ALA A 90 20.96 -5.30 -20.38
N ASP A 91 20.57 -6.38 -19.69
CA ASP A 91 21.04 -7.73 -19.98
C ASP A 91 20.60 -8.20 -21.39
N ALA A 92 19.35 -7.91 -21.78
CA ALA A 92 18.86 -8.20 -23.13
C ALA A 92 19.65 -7.45 -24.22
N VAL A 93 19.98 -6.18 -23.99
CA VAL A 93 20.85 -5.39 -24.89
C VAL A 93 22.25 -5.99 -24.98
N ALA A 94 22.84 -6.36 -23.84
CA ALA A 94 24.17 -6.97 -23.79
C ALA A 94 24.20 -8.34 -24.51
N ALA A 95 23.16 -9.16 -24.32
CA ALA A 95 22.98 -10.43 -25.01
C ALA A 95 22.85 -10.24 -26.53
N GLY A 96 22.07 -9.24 -26.96
CA GLY A 96 21.94 -8.87 -28.38
C GLY A 96 23.29 -8.47 -29.00
N ALA A 97 24.05 -7.62 -28.33
CA ALA A 97 25.39 -7.23 -28.79
C ALA A 97 26.37 -8.41 -28.86
N ALA A 98 26.31 -9.33 -27.89
CA ALA A 98 27.11 -10.55 -27.90
C ALA A 98 26.74 -11.47 -29.07
N ALA A 99 25.44 -11.64 -29.33
CA ALA A 99 24.93 -12.43 -30.45
C ALA A 99 25.37 -11.85 -31.80
N ASP A 100 25.30 -10.54 -31.99
CA ASP A 100 25.78 -9.87 -33.22
C ASP A 100 27.28 -10.02 -33.39
N GLY A 101 28.05 -9.89 -32.30
CA GLY A 101 29.48 -10.15 -32.29
C GLY A 101 29.82 -11.60 -32.70
N LEU A 102 29.05 -12.58 -32.23
CA LEU A 102 29.18 -13.98 -32.60
C LEU A 102 28.87 -14.19 -34.09
N ARG A 103 27.75 -13.66 -34.59
CA ARG A 103 27.38 -13.71 -36.03
C ARG A 103 28.49 -13.13 -36.91
N ALA A 104 29.05 -11.98 -36.53
CA ALA A 104 30.15 -11.35 -37.26
C ALA A 104 31.45 -12.17 -37.24
N ARG A 105 31.74 -12.91 -36.17
CA ARG A 105 32.89 -13.84 -36.09
C ARG A 105 32.65 -15.07 -36.96
N VAL A 106 31.46 -15.67 -36.89
CA VAL A 106 31.07 -16.82 -37.72
C VAL A 106 31.15 -16.46 -39.21
N ALA A 107 30.61 -15.32 -39.62
CA ALA A 107 30.68 -14.86 -41.00
C ALA A 107 32.13 -14.72 -41.50
N ARG A 108 33.04 -14.18 -40.68
CA ARG A 108 34.48 -14.08 -41.00
C ARG A 108 35.15 -15.44 -41.14
N LEU A 109 34.85 -16.39 -40.25
CA LEU A 109 35.39 -17.75 -40.32
C LEU A 109 34.95 -18.46 -41.61
N ILE A 110 33.69 -18.27 -42.00
CA ILE A 110 33.14 -18.89 -43.20
C ILE A 110 33.76 -18.27 -44.47
N ALA A 111 33.91 -16.95 -44.51
CA ALA A 111 34.60 -16.28 -45.60
C ALA A 111 36.05 -16.78 -45.74
N ALA A 112 36.77 -16.95 -44.63
CA ALA A 112 38.12 -17.49 -44.62
C ALA A 112 38.18 -18.96 -45.08
N ALA A 113 37.24 -19.80 -44.62
CA ALA A 113 37.16 -21.20 -45.04
C ALA A 113 36.86 -21.36 -46.54
N ARG A 114 35.97 -20.53 -47.08
CA ARG A 114 35.68 -20.47 -48.52
C ARG A 114 36.89 -19.99 -49.33
N ALA A 115 37.62 -18.98 -48.84
CA ALA A 115 38.83 -18.49 -49.50
C ALA A 115 40.00 -19.50 -49.50
N ALA A 116 40.09 -20.34 -48.45
CA ALA A 116 41.11 -21.40 -48.36
C ALA A 116 40.79 -22.63 -49.22
N SER A 117 39.54 -22.79 -49.66
CA SER A 117 39.10 -23.90 -50.52
C SER A 117 39.30 -23.50 -51.99
N HIS A 118 40.24 -24.11 -52.72
CA HIS A 118 40.39 -23.92 -54.17
C HIS A 118 39.09 -24.32 -54.92
N PRO A 119 38.74 -23.65 -56.05
CA PRO A 119 37.45 -23.83 -56.73
C PRO A 119 37.47 -25.12 -57.56
N THR A 120 37.36 -26.29 -56.94
CA THR A 120 37.18 -27.56 -57.66
C THR A 120 36.00 -28.37 -57.17
N VAL A 121 35.17 -27.83 -56.27
CA VAL A 121 33.84 -28.39 -56.01
C VAL A 121 32.85 -27.43 -56.64
N ALA A 122 32.24 -27.86 -57.74
CA ALA A 122 31.12 -27.19 -58.37
C ALA A 122 29.96 -27.11 -57.36
N GLY A 123 29.94 -26.06 -56.55
CA GLY A 123 28.82 -25.69 -55.69
C GLY A 123 27.83 -24.89 -56.51
N ALA A 124 26.57 -25.31 -56.46
CA ALA A 124 25.46 -24.82 -57.27
C ALA A 124 25.40 -23.29 -57.47
N SER A 125 24.98 -22.88 -58.67
CA SER A 125 24.66 -21.49 -58.99
C SER A 125 23.65 -20.87 -58.00
N PRO A 126 23.67 -19.53 -57.82
CA PRO A 126 22.65 -18.83 -57.05
C PRO A 126 21.26 -19.16 -57.62
N GLY A 127 20.46 -19.95 -56.90
CA GLY A 127 19.07 -20.27 -57.28
C GLY A 127 18.67 -21.75 -57.32
N GLN A 128 19.57 -22.72 -57.10
CA GLN A 128 19.17 -24.14 -57.00
C GLN A 128 18.85 -24.51 -55.53
N PRO A 129 17.75 -25.25 -55.24
CA PRO A 129 17.50 -25.77 -53.89
C PRO A 129 18.52 -26.86 -53.56
N GLY A 130 19.54 -26.45 -52.81
CA GLY A 130 20.72 -27.23 -52.45
C GLY A 130 21.83 -26.32 -51.89
N GLY A 131 21.45 -25.37 -51.03
CA GLY A 131 22.39 -24.41 -50.43
C GLY A 131 23.49 -25.10 -49.65
N ASP A 132 24.66 -24.46 -49.59
CA ASP A 132 25.81 -24.91 -48.79
C ASP A 132 25.32 -25.33 -47.39
N PRO A 133 25.60 -26.55 -46.90
CA PRO A 133 25.22 -26.98 -45.56
C PRO A 133 25.61 -25.98 -44.45
N LEU A 134 26.66 -25.19 -44.67
CA LEU A 134 27.04 -24.09 -43.78
C LEU A 134 26.00 -22.96 -43.76
N ASP A 135 25.41 -22.59 -44.90
CA ASP A 135 24.40 -21.52 -44.97
C ASP A 135 23.13 -21.92 -44.22
N VAL A 136 22.72 -23.20 -44.31
CA VAL A 136 21.57 -23.73 -43.53
C VAL A 136 21.86 -23.68 -42.03
N LEU A 137 23.06 -24.04 -41.60
CA LEU A 137 23.45 -23.99 -40.18
C LEU A 137 23.44 -22.55 -39.64
N ILE A 138 23.88 -21.57 -40.42
CA ILE A 138 23.84 -20.15 -40.04
C ILE A 138 22.40 -19.65 -39.94
N ASP A 139 21.55 -19.99 -40.90
CA ASP A 139 20.13 -19.58 -40.87
C ASP A 139 19.44 -20.14 -39.62
N VAL A 140 19.61 -21.43 -39.34
CA VAL A 140 19.05 -22.06 -38.14
C VAL A 140 19.61 -21.41 -36.88
N LEU A 141 20.93 -21.20 -36.79
CA LEU A 141 21.54 -20.53 -35.63
C LEU A 141 20.95 -19.12 -35.44
N SER A 142 20.83 -18.33 -36.50
CA SER A 142 20.32 -16.96 -36.43
C SER A 142 18.86 -16.93 -35.97
N ARG A 143 18.02 -17.81 -36.53
CA ARG A 143 16.60 -17.92 -36.18
C ARG A 143 16.40 -18.45 -34.76
N THR A 144 17.14 -19.47 -34.35
CA THR A 144 17.04 -20.05 -33.01
C THR A 144 17.51 -19.05 -31.95
N ASP A 145 18.64 -18.37 -32.16
CA ASP A 145 19.13 -17.34 -31.24
C ASP A 145 18.15 -16.16 -31.14
N GLY A 146 17.63 -15.67 -32.28
CA GLY A 146 16.62 -14.62 -32.29
C GLY A 146 15.33 -15.00 -31.57
N ALA A 147 14.88 -16.25 -31.71
CA ALA A 147 13.72 -16.75 -30.98
C ALA A 147 14.00 -16.91 -29.47
N ALA A 148 15.20 -17.37 -29.11
CA ALA A 148 15.63 -17.49 -27.72
C ALA A 148 15.69 -16.12 -27.03
N GLY A 149 16.19 -15.09 -27.72
CA GLY A 149 16.21 -13.71 -27.22
C GLY A 149 14.80 -13.16 -26.96
N GLN A 150 13.86 -13.38 -27.88
CA GLN A 150 12.46 -12.97 -27.71
C GLN A 150 11.78 -13.70 -26.53
N LEU A 151 12.05 -15.01 -26.37
CA LEU A 151 11.55 -15.75 -25.21
C LEU A 151 12.16 -15.23 -23.90
N GLY A 152 13.45 -14.89 -23.90
CA GLY A 152 14.14 -14.32 -22.74
C GLY A 152 13.51 -13.01 -22.30
N ASP A 153 13.35 -12.04 -23.22
CA ASP A 153 12.70 -10.75 -22.93
C ASP A 153 11.28 -10.95 -22.36
N TYR A 154 10.49 -11.83 -22.99
CA TYR A 154 9.15 -12.13 -22.51
C TYR A 154 9.16 -12.75 -21.10
N ALA A 155 10.05 -13.72 -20.85
CA ALA A 155 10.17 -14.40 -19.57
C ALA A 155 10.61 -13.44 -18.46
N ASP A 156 11.56 -12.54 -18.73
CA ASP A 156 12.02 -11.56 -17.76
C ASP A 156 10.91 -10.57 -17.39
N ARG A 157 10.15 -10.10 -18.38
CA ARG A 157 8.99 -9.22 -18.13
C ARG A 157 7.93 -9.91 -17.28
N LEU A 158 7.61 -11.17 -17.58
CA LEU A 158 6.67 -11.96 -16.78
C LEU A 158 7.19 -12.18 -15.36
N ARG A 159 8.47 -12.50 -15.21
CA ARG A 159 9.11 -12.73 -13.90
C ARG A 159 9.02 -11.48 -13.04
N VAL A 160 9.42 -10.32 -13.56
CA VAL A 160 9.38 -9.05 -12.82
C VAL A 160 7.94 -8.70 -12.41
N ALA A 161 6.99 -8.84 -13.34
CA ALA A 161 5.58 -8.57 -13.05
C ALA A 161 4.99 -9.54 -12.01
N GLY A 162 5.31 -10.84 -12.13
CA GLY A 162 4.87 -11.88 -11.20
C GLY A 162 5.39 -11.65 -9.79
N LEU A 163 6.70 -11.44 -9.64
CA LEU A 163 7.32 -11.15 -8.34
C LEU A 163 6.81 -9.85 -7.71
N ALA A 164 6.50 -8.83 -8.52
CA ALA A 164 5.88 -7.60 -8.02
C ALA A 164 4.46 -7.85 -7.52
N CYS A 165 3.68 -8.68 -8.22
CA CYS A 165 2.32 -9.05 -7.84
C CYS A 165 2.30 -9.84 -6.52
N GLU A 166 3.10 -10.89 -6.43
CA GLU A 166 3.20 -11.75 -5.23
C GLU A 166 3.59 -10.92 -4.01
N ARG A 167 4.65 -10.11 -4.12
CA ARG A 167 5.10 -9.26 -2.99
C ARG A 167 4.08 -8.19 -2.62
N SER A 168 3.36 -7.63 -3.59
CA SER A 168 2.29 -6.67 -3.32
C SER A 168 1.13 -7.33 -2.57
N TYR A 169 0.78 -8.56 -2.94
CA TYR A 169 -0.24 -9.34 -2.25
C TYR A 169 0.19 -9.66 -0.81
N ASP A 170 1.42 -10.13 -0.61
CA ASP A 170 1.97 -10.43 0.70
C ASP A 170 1.99 -9.18 1.60
N ALA A 171 2.42 -8.04 1.08
CA ALA A 171 2.43 -6.77 1.81
C ALA A 171 1.03 -6.30 2.25
N LEU A 172 -0.02 -6.68 1.52
CA LEU A 172 -1.41 -6.36 1.85
C LEU A 172 -2.04 -7.39 2.81
N THR A 173 -1.56 -8.63 2.83
CA THR A 173 -2.20 -9.73 3.57
C THR A 173 -1.50 -10.14 4.86
N LEU A 174 -0.17 -10.05 4.92
CA LEU A 174 0.62 -10.40 6.11
C LEU A 174 0.49 -9.40 7.27
N ALA A 175 -0.13 -8.25 7.04
CA ALA A 175 -0.47 -7.28 8.08
C ALA A 175 -1.55 -7.75 9.07
N LYS A 176 -2.07 -8.98 8.90
CA LYS A 176 -3.17 -9.53 9.71
C LYS A 176 -2.72 -10.41 10.89
N HIS A 177 -1.44 -10.40 11.27
CA HIS A 177 -0.92 -11.17 12.39
C HIS A 177 -0.36 -10.29 13.50
#